data_AF-A0AA90QW54-F1
#
_entry.id   AF-A0AA90QW54-F1
#
_cell.length_a   1.000
_cell.length_b   1.000
_cell.length_c   1.000
_cell.angle_alpha   90.00
_cell.angle_beta   90.00
_cell.angle_gamma   90.00
#
_symmetry.space_group_name_H-M   'P 1'
#
loop_
_entity.id
_entity.type
_entity.pdbx_description
1 polymer ?
#
loop_
_entity_poly.entity_id
_entity_poly.type
_entity_poly.pdbx_seq_one_letter_code
_entity_poly.pdbx_strand_id
1 'polypeptide(L)'
;MKQTSFLVTLISLPLLLGLVKEKEEECLPCKECYDIAWDDGWGEGYATGQVNQRYSIVRTLIQMGKTDQEIVYIATTSYVELKDIRNQLNVYHGYFEFEASRYELIRTLLKEGKTDEEIVKKAHSSFYELEQVKKQLKQYNGKFKWEVQ
;
A
#
# COMPACT_ATOMS: atom_id res chain seq x y z
N MET A 1 -34.45 17.49 -43.51
CA MET A 1 -34.59 16.82 -42.21
C MET A 1 -33.58 15.68 -42.11
N LYS A 2 -32.41 15.94 -41.52
CA LYS A 2 -31.38 14.94 -41.16
C LYS A 2 -30.76 15.39 -39.84
N GLN A 3 -31.48 15.19 -38.75
CA GLN A 3 -31.05 15.63 -37.42
C GLN A 3 -31.59 14.70 -36.32
N THR A 4 -31.58 13.39 -36.58
CA THR A 4 -32.03 12.37 -35.61
C THR A 4 -30.96 11.32 -35.29
N SER A 5 -29.80 11.31 -35.96
CA SER A 5 -28.75 10.30 -35.69
C SER A 5 -27.72 10.69 -34.62
N PHE A 6 -27.77 11.90 -34.06
CA PHE A 6 -26.79 12.34 -33.06
C PHE A 6 -27.26 12.19 -31.59
N LEU A 7 -28.55 11.94 -31.36
CA LEU A 7 -29.10 11.82 -30.00
C LEU A 7 -29.05 10.39 -29.42
N VAL A 8 -29.01 9.36 -30.27
CA VAL A 8 -29.03 7.96 -29.80
C VAL A 8 -27.65 7.52 -29.28
N THR A 9 -26.56 8.12 -29.75
CA THR A 9 -25.20 7.85 -29.27
C THR A 9 -24.87 8.54 -27.94
N LEU A 10 -25.57 9.61 -27.56
CA LEU A 10 -25.30 10.33 -26.31
C LEU A 10 -26.00 9.72 -25.08
N ILE A 11 -27.10 8.98 -25.28
CA ILE A 11 -27.89 8.39 -24.19
C ILE A 11 -27.38 6.99 -23.81
N SER A 12 -26.62 6.32 -24.68
CA SER A 12 -26.05 4.99 -24.39
C SER A 12 -24.73 5.02 -23.61
N LEU A 13 -23.99 6.13 -23.64
CA LEU A 13 -22.71 6.27 -22.93
C LEU A 13 -22.85 6.27 -21.39
N PRO A 14 -23.82 6.97 -20.78
CA PRO A 14 -24.02 6.96 -19.32
C PRO A 14 -24.50 5.59 -18.82
N LEU A 15 -25.27 4.86 -19.63
CA LEU A 15 -25.77 3.52 -19.32
C LEU A 15 -24.64 2.48 -19.31
N LEU A 16 -23.64 2.62 -20.19
CA LEU A 16 -22.45 1.77 -20.16
C LEU A 16 -21.53 2.09 -18.97
N LEU A 17 -21.37 3.37 -18.62
CA LEU A 17 -20.59 3.77 -17.45
C LEU A 17 -21.26 3.36 -16.12
N GLY A 18 -22.60 3.36 -16.07
CA GLY A 18 -23.38 2.86 -14.93
C GLY A 18 -23.25 1.34 -14.75
N LEU A 19 -23.31 0.58 -15.85
CA LEU A 19 -23.13 -0.88 -15.84
C LEU A 19 -21.69 -1.32 -15.55
N VAL A 20 -20.69 -0.53 -15.95
CA VAL A 20 -19.29 -0.79 -15.57
C VAL A 20 -19.09 -0.60 -14.06
N LYS A 21 -19.73 0.42 -13.46
CA LYS A 21 -19.71 0.61 -12.00
C LYS A 21 -20.42 -0.51 -11.24
N GLU A 22 -21.61 -0.94 -11.69
CA GLU A 22 -22.35 -2.03 -11.05
C GLU A 22 -21.60 -3.38 -11.12
N LYS A 23 -20.83 -3.63 -12.18
CA LYS A 23 -20.06 -4.88 -12.31
C LYS A 23 -18.65 -4.82 -11.70
N GLU A 24 -18.11 -3.63 -11.45
CA GLU A 24 -16.87 -3.49 -10.67
C GLU A 24 -17.09 -3.90 -9.20
N GLU A 25 -18.32 -3.76 -8.70
CA GLU A 25 -18.70 -4.13 -7.33
C GLU A 25 -19.00 -5.64 -7.16
N GLU A 26 -19.31 -6.37 -8.24
CA GLU A 26 -19.62 -7.82 -8.19
C GLU A 26 -18.39 -8.74 -8.25
N CYS A 27 -17.19 -8.22 -8.53
CA CYS A 27 -15.98 -9.02 -8.75
C CYS A 27 -14.82 -8.72 -7.80
N LEU A 28 -15.09 -8.50 -6.51
CA LEU A 28 -14.04 -8.49 -5.49
C LEU A 28 -14.50 -9.29 -4.27
N PRO A 29 -13.61 -10.09 -3.65
CA PRO A 29 -13.95 -10.75 -2.39
C PRO A 29 -14.39 -9.66 -1.43
N CYS A 30 -15.57 -9.86 -0.86
CA CYS A 30 -16.34 -8.87 -0.12
C CYS A 30 -15.44 -8.10 0.85
N LYS A 31 -15.69 -6.81 1.08
CA LYS A 31 -15.00 -6.03 2.12
C LYS A 31 -14.94 -6.81 3.46
N GLU A 32 -16.01 -7.54 3.78
CA GLU A 32 -16.07 -8.47 4.92
C GLU A 32 -15.06 -9.63 4.83
N CYS A 33 -14.82 -10.20 3.64
CA CYS A 33 -13.77 -11.20 3.43
C CYS A 33 -12.36 -10.61 3.56
N TYR A 34 -12.17 -9.34 3.18
CA TYR A 34 -10.92 -8.61 3.40
C TYR A 34 -10.68 -8.36 4.89
N ASP A 35 -11.70 -7.86 5.60
CA ASP A 35 -11.64 -7.60 7.04
C ASP A 35 -11.43 -8.91 7.83
N ILE A 36 -12.05 -10.03 7.43
CA ILE A 36 -11.83 -11.36 8.03
C ILE A 36 -10.40 -11.87 7.76
N ALA A 37 -9.90 -11.78 6.53
CA ALA A 37 -8.52 -12.21 6.22
C ALA A 37 -7.46 -11.32 6.89
N TRP A 38 -7.79 -10.05 7.14
CA TRP A 38 -6.98 -9.11 7.89
C TRP A 38 -6.98 -9.43 9.40
N ASP A 39 -8.14 -9.70 9.98
CA ASP A 39 -8.33 -9.99 11.41
C ASP A 39 -7.79 -11.37 11.81
N ASP A 40 -8.08 -12.43 11.05
CA ASP A 40 -7.57 -13.79 11.30
C ASP A 40 -6.04 -13.83 11.15
N GLY A 41 -5.52 -13.00 10.26
CA GLY A 41 -4.11 -12.87 9.98
C GLY A 41 -3.29 -12.06 10.99
N TRP A 42 -3.95 -11.11 11.67
CA TRP A 42 -3.35 -10.26 12.70
C TRP A 42 -3.05 -11.04 13.98
N GLY A 43 -3.91 -12.01 14.34
CA GLY A 43 -3.74 -12.86 15.52
C GLY A 43 -2.53 -13.80 15.47
N GLU A 44 -2.10 -14.22 14.27
CA GLU A 44 -1.05 -15.23 14.10
C GLU A 44 0.29 -14.66 13.58
N GLY A 45 0.37 -13.39 13.22
CA GLY A 45 1.61 -12.74 12.74
C GLY A 45 2.17 -13.25 11.39
N TYR A 46 1.58 -14.31 10.83
CA TYR A 46 1.96 -14.88 9.52
C TYR A 46 1.33 -14.12 8.34
N ALA A 47 0.11 -13.58 8.49
CA ALA A 47 -0.53 -12.86 7.40
C ALA A 47 0.00 -11.44 7.22
N THR A 48 0.45 -10.78 8.30
CA THR A 48 1.04 -9.44 8.22
C THR A 48 2.31 -9.42 7.38
N GLY A 49 3.14 -10.48 7.42
CA GLY A 49 4.32 -10.62 6.58
C GLY A 49 4.00 -10.70 5.08
N GLN A 50 3.03 -11.53 4.69
CA GLN A 50 2.64 -11.69 3.28
C GLN A 50 1.96 -10.44 2.73
N VAL A 51 1.10 -9.81 3.52
CA VAL A 51 0.45 -8.54 3.17
C VAL A 51 1.50 -7.44 2.97
N ASN A 52 2.44 -7.27 3.91
CA ASN A 52 3.50 -6.27 3.80
C ASN A 52 4.38 -6.48 2.55
N GLN A 53 4.64 -7.75 2.20
CA GLN A 53 5.37 -8.09 0.99
C GLN A 53 4.57 -7.74 -0.27
N ARG A 54 3.27 -8.08 -0.33
CA ARG A 54 2.38 -7.70 -1.44
C ARG A 54 2.30 -6.19 -1.59
N TYR A 55 2.15 -5.44 -0.51
CA TYR A 55 2.14 -3.98 -0.49
C TYR A 55 3.46 -3.40 -1.04
N SER A 56 4.59 -3.98 -0.64
CA SER A 56 5.91 -3.58 -1.16
C SER A 56 6.06 -3.84 -2.66
N ILE A 57 5.52 -4.96 -3.17
CA ILE A 57 5.48 -5.28 -4.60
C ILE A 57 4.59 -4.27 -5.34
N VAL A 58 3.38 -4.02 -4.84
CA VAL A 58 2.45 -3.05 -5.44
C VAL A 58 3.06 -1.65 -5.50
N ARG A 59 3.72 -1.17 -4.42
CA ARG A 59 4.47 0.10 -4.43
C ARG A 59 5.49 0.15 -5.57
N THR A 60 6.25 -0.92 -5.75
CA THR A 60 7.27 -1.01 -6.81
C THR A 60 6.61 -0.92 -8.20
N LEU A 61 5.50 -1.64 -8.42
CA LEU A 61 4.79 -1.60 -9.69
C LEU A 61 4.19 -0.20 -9.98
N ILE A 62 3.66 0.48 -8.97
CA ILE A 62 3.21 1.88 -9.07
C ILE A 62 4.38 2.78 -9.50
N GLN A 63 5.55 2.66 -8.88
CA GLN A 63 6.74 3.44 -9.21
C GLN A 63 7.27 3.15 -10.62
N MET A 64 7.07 1.94 -11.13
CA MET A 64 7.39 1.55 -12.50
C MET A 64 6.37 2.09 -13.53
N GLY A 65 5.31 2.77 -13.10
CA GLY A 65 4.28 3.31 -13.98
C GLY A 65 3.33 2.25 -14.55
N LYS A 66 3.17 1.12 -13.86
CA LYS A 66 2.20 0.08 -14.26
C LYS A 66 0.77 0.58 -14.13
N THR A 67 -0.09 0.13 -15.05
CA THR A 67 -1.53 0.40 -15.00
C THR A 67 -2.18 -0.35 -13.84
N ASP A 68 -3.33 0.13 -13.37
CA ASP A 68 -4.04 -0.52 -12.26
C ASP A 68 -4.42 -1.97 -12.59
N GLN A 69 -4.79 -2.25 -13.85
CA GLN A 69 -5.08 -3.61 -14.32
C GLN A 69 -3.84 -4.51 -14.28
N GLU A 70 -2.67 -4.01 -14.74
CA GLU A 70 -1.41 -4.77 -14.64
C GLU A 70 -1.04 -5.03 -13.18
N ILE A 71 -1.23 -4.06 -12.28
CA ILE A 71 -0.92 -4.20 -10.86
C ILE A 71 -1.81 -5.25 -10.21
N VAL A 72 -3.13 -5.16 -10.41
CA VAL A 72 -4.12 -6.12 -9.91
C VAL A 72 -3.78 -7.54 -10.36
N TYR A 73 -3.40 -7.70 -11.62
CA TYR A 73 -3.02 -9.00 -12.19
C TYR A 73 -1.68 -9.53 -11.64
N ILE A 74 -0.62 -8.72 -11.64
CA ILE A 74 0.74 -9.15 -11.26
C ILE A 74 0.84 -9.42 -9.75
N ALA A 75 0.28 -8.53 -8.93
CA ALA A 75 0.36 -8.63 -7.47
C ALA A 75 -0.77 -9.47 -6.87
N THR A 76 -1.65 -10.02 -7.71
CA THR A 76 -2.81 -10.83 -7.30
C THR A 76 -3.62 -10.11 -6.22
N THR A 77 -3.87 -8.81 -6.45
CA THR A 77 -4.53 -7.90 -5.51
C THR A 77 -5.88 -7.47 -6.07
N SER A 78 -6.54 -6.55 -5.39
CA SER A 78 -7.91 -6.08 -5.61
C SER A 78 -7.88 -4.59 -5.95
N TYR A 79 -8.83 -4.07 -6.74
CA TYR A 79 -8.90 -2.61 -6.98
C TYR A 79 -9.17 -1.83 -5.68
N VAL A 80 -9.92 -2.41 -4.75
CA VAL A 80 -10.16 -1.83 -3.42
C VAL A 80 -8.86 -1.79 -2.62
N GLU A 81 -8.09 -2.88 -2.60
CA GLU A 81 -6.80 -2.95 -1.91
C GLU A 81 -5.75 -2.03 -2.55
N LEU A 82 -5.72 -1.94 -3.88
CA LEU A 82 -4.85 -1.00 -4.61
C LEU A 82 -5.17 0.46 -4.26
N LYS A 83 -6.46 0.80 -4.13
CA LYS A 83 -6.88 2.13 -3.70
C LYS A 83 -6.41 2.42 -2.27
N ASP A 84 -6.52 1.46 -1.36
CA ASP A 84 -6.02 1.61 0.01
C ASP A 84 -4.50 1.78 0.05
N ILE A 85 -3.74 0.94 -0.67
CA ILE A 85 -2.29 1.05 -0.81
C ILE A 85 -1.89 2.44 -1.31
N ARG A 86 -2.55 2.95 -2.35
CA ARG A 86 -2.30 4.31 -2.87
C ARG A 86 -2.59 5.38 -1.82
N ASN A 87 -3.68 5.23 -1.06
CA ASN A 87 -4.03 6.15 0.02
C ASN A 87 -2.98 6.14 1.13
N GLN A 88 -2.54 4.97 1.59
CA GLN A 88 -1.48 4.85 2.59
C GLN A 88 -0.17 5.48 2.10
N LEU A 89 0.26 5.17 0.87
CA LEU A 89 1.45 5.77 0.27
C LEU A 89 1.34 7.30 0.17
N ASN A 90 0.14 7.84 -0.02
CA ASN A 90 -0.07 9.29 -0.01
C ASN A 90 0.02 9.87 1.41
N VAL A 91 -0.66 9.26 2.39
CA VAL A 91 -0.71 9.72 3.79
C VAL A 91 0.67 9.63 4.46
N TYR A 92 1.42 8.55 4.21
CA TYR A 92 2.74 8.31 4.79
C TYR A 92 3.88 8.67 3.83
N HIS A 93 3.62 9.57 2.87
CA HIS A 93 4.64 10.17 1.99
C HIS A 93 5.60 9.16 1.31
N GLY A 94 5.03 8.06 0.80
CA GLY A 94 5.72 6.99 0.08
C GLY A 94 6.07 5.76 0.91
N TYR A 95 5.71 5.77 2.20
CA TYR A 95 5.87 4.64 3.11
C TYR A 95 4.51 4.02 3.45
N PHE A 96 4.53 2.88 4.13
CA PHE A 96 3.36 2.33 4.79
C PHE A 96 3.41 2.57 6.30
N GLU A 97 2.25 2.55 6.96
CA GLU A 97 2.15 2.74 8.42
C GLU A 97 3.03 1.76 9.20
N PHE A 98 3.07 0.50 8.77
CA PHE A 98 3.88 -0.55 9.40
C PHE A 98 5.39 -0.29 9.23
N GLU A 99 5.82 0.32 8.12
CA GLU A 99 7.22 0.70 7.92
C GLU A 99 7.58 1.88 8.82
N ALA A 100 6.73 2.92 8.84
CA ALA A 100 6.92 4.10 9.68
C ALA A 100 7.01 3.71 11.16
N SER A 101 6.08 2.88 11.65
CA SER A 101 6.07 2.39 13.02
C SER A 101 7.32 1.59 13.37
N ARG A 102 7.80 0.73 12.46
CA ARG A 102 9.03 -0.04 12.65
C ARG A 102 10.27 0.86 12.64
N TYR A 103 10.32 1.88 11.79
CA TYR A 103 11.42 2.83 11.72
C TYR A 103 11.49 3.68 13.00
N GLU A 104 10.35 4.08 13.55
CA GLU A 104 10.28 4.76 14.84
C GLU A 104 10.77 3.90 16.01
N LEU A 105 10.43 2.61 16.01
CA LEU A 105 10.97 1.66 16.99
C LEU A 105 12.49 1.54 16.86
N ILE A 106 13.02 1.41 15.64
CA ILE A 106 14.48 1.39 15.39
C ILE A 106 15.13 2.68 15.91
N ARG A 107 14.56 3.86 15.60
CA ARG A 107 15.05 5.16 16.08
C ARG A 107 15.11 5.22 17.61
N THR A 108 14.09 4.69 18.28
CA THR A 108 14.02 4.63 19.75
C THR A 108 15.11 3.74 20.33
N LEU A 109 15.26 2.52 19.81
CA LEU A 109 16.28 1.57 20.27
C LEU A 109 17.71 2.06 20.02
N LEU A 110 17.93 2.79 18.92
CA LEU A 110 19.21 3.48 18.66
C LEU A 110 19.51 4.55 19.73
N LYS A 111 18.51 5.35 20.12
CA LYS A 111 18.66 6.36 21.19
C LYS A 111 18.93 5.73 22.56
N GLU A 112 18.39 4.54 22.80
CA GLU A 112 18.67 3.74 23.99
C GLU A 112 20.05 3.08 24.00
N GLY A 113 20.81 3.18 22.90
CA GLY A 113 22.14 2.57 22.78
C GLY A 113 22.13 1.05 22.66
N LYS A 114 21.05 0.46 22.14
CA LYS A 114 20.96 -0.99 21.87
C LYS A 114 21.93 -1.41 20.76
N THR A 115 22.39 -2.66 20.80
CA THR A 115 23.23 -3.20 19.71
C THR A 115 22.41 -3.44 18.44
N ASP A 116 23.08 -3.53 17.31
CA ASP A 116 22.42 -3.78 16.02
C ASP A 116 21.65 -5.11 16.03
N GLU A 117 22.19 -6.16 16.66
CA GLU A 117 21.52 -7.46 16.80
C GLU A 117 20.24 -7.35 17.64
N GLU A 118 20.28 -6.60 18.75
CA GLU A 118 19.10 -6.34 19.58
C GLU A 118 18.03 -5.58 18.80
N ILE A 119 18.43 -4.58 18.03
CA ILE A 119 17.52 -3.75 17.23
C ILE A 119 16.85 -4.60 16.15
N VAL A 120 17.62 -5.34 15.36
CA VAL A 120 17.11 -6.21 14.29
C VAL A 120 16.10 -7.20 14.85
N LYS A 121 16.41 -7.81 16.01
CA LYS A 121 15.52 -8.78 16.67
C LYS A 121 14.24 -8.13 17.18
N LYS A 122 14.33 -7.02 17.92
CA LYS A 122 13.17 -6.36 18.56
C LYS A 122 12.26 -5.66 17.55
N ALA A 123 12.83 -5.10 16.50
CA ALA A 123 12.07 -4.41 15.46
C ALA A 123 11.53 -5.36 14.37
N HIS A 124 11.80 -6.66 14.46
CA HIS A 124 11.47 -7.64 13.41
C HIS A 124 11.92 -7.15 12.03
N SER A 125 13.16 -6.66 11.96
CA SER A 125 13.73 -6.00 10.78
C SER A 125 14.91 -6.79 10.22
N SER A 126 15.60 -6.25 9.23
CA SER A 126 16.86 -6.78 8.70
C SER A 126 18.01 -5.81 8.96
N PHE A 127 19.25 -6.30 8.95
CA PHE A 127 20.42 -5.42 9.02
C PHE A 127 20.43 -4.39 7.87
N TYR A 128 19.97 -4.77 6.67
CA TYR A 128 19.86 -3.85 5.55
C TYR A 128 18.92 -2.68 5.87
N GLU A 129 17.73 -2.98 6.41
CA GLU A 129 16.74 -1.96 6.75
C GLU A 129 17.21 -1.08 7.92
N LEU A 130 17.87 -1.65 8.92
CA LEU A 130 18.54 -0.89 9.99
C LEU A 130 19.54 0.13 9.41
N GLU A 131 20.38 -0.29 8.46
CA GLU A 131 21.34 0.62 7.83
C GLU A 131 20.66 1.73 7.00
N GLN A 132 19.53 1.43 6.33
CA GLN A 132 18.73 2.46 5.67
C GLN A 132 18.17 3.49 6.67
N VAL A 133 17.67 3.03 7.82
CA VAL A 133 17.18 3.92 8.89
C VAL A 133 18.30 4.80 9.42
N LYS A 134 19.45 4.23 9.79
CA LYS A 134 20.62 5.00 10.25
C LYS A 134 21.05 6.05 9.23
N LYS A 135 21.08 5.69 7.93
CA LYS A 135 21.42 6.61 6.84
C LYS A 135 20.45 7.77 6.75
N GLN A 136 19.14 7.52 6.81
CA GLN A 136 18.12 8.57 6.78
C GLN A 136 18.23 9.49 8.00
N LEU A 137 18.31 8.92 9.21
CA LEU A 137 18.45 9.71 10.43
C LEU A 137 19.71 10.58 10.40
N LYS A 138 20.83 10.07 9.87
CA LYS A 138 22.04 10.88 9.67
C LYS A 138 21.82 12.00 8.65
N GLN A 139 21.14 11.72 7.54
CA GLN A 139 20.88 12.69 6.47
C GLN A 139 19.94 13.81 6.90
N TYR A 140 18.94 13.52 7.73
CA TYR A 140 17.89 14.46 8.14
C TYR A 140 17.97 14.85 9.63
N ASN A 141 19.17 14.82 10.22
CA ASN A 141 19.45 15.28 11.59
C ASN A 141 18.51 14.66 12.65
N GLY A 142 18.40 13.33 12.65
CA GLY A 142 17.57 12.56 13.58
C GLY A 142 16.09 12.45 13.20
N LYS A 143 15.70 13.00 12.06
CA LYS A 143 14.34 12.93 11.52
C LYS A 143 14.25 11.94 10.35
N PHE A 144 13.03 11.54 10.02
CA PHE A 144 12.70 10.82 8.81
C PHE A 144 12.23 11.76 7.70
N LYS A 145 12.27 11.28 6.46
CA LYS A 145 11.88 12.07 5.28
C LYS A 145 10.45 12.62 5.39
N TRP A 146 9.54 11.85 5.96
CA TRP A 146 8.14 12.26 6.15
C TRP A 146 7.95 13.31 7.28
N GLU A 147 8.91 13.51 8.17
CA GLU A 147 8.84 14.52 9.24
C GLU A 147 9.36 15.90 8.81
N VAL A 148 9.90 16.02 7.60
CA VAL A 148 10.54 17.24 7.08
C VAL A 148 9.90 17.77 5.78
N GLN A 149 8.85 17.11 5.29
CA GLN A 149 8.10 17.50 4.10
C GLN A 149 6.79 18.20 4.46
#